data_AF-A0A936MYU2-F1
#
_entry.id   AF-A0A936MYU2-F1
#
_cell.length_a   1.000
_cell.length_b   1.000
_cell.length_c   1.000
_cell.angle_alpha   90.00
_cell.angle_beta   90.00
_cell.angle_gamma   90.00
#
_symmetry.space_group_name_H-M   'P 1'
#
loop_
_entity.id
_entity.type
_entity.pdbx_description
1 polymer ?
#
loop_
_entity_poly.entity_id
_entity_poly.type
_entity_poly.pdbx_seq_one_letter_code
_entity_poly.pdbx_strand_id
1 'polypeptide(L)'
;MSRDALLAALPDLVAQGLITAEQAERIRTHYSGPGTLEPAPDDRRSQRLTAVLGTIGAALIGLGLVLLVAHNWDGLPRSARTLLAFVPVLTGQAVVAFGLWRRPGRSAWTEGGSVFLAAAVGACLALIAQLYQLGGDLGDLLLTWAVLILGLGYVPGSAVVGLAFLGLITWQAVLVRTGQDSLPWIWLLLLAAFLPAALQRIRDTDRRVAAAWTGSFLALSIAVGAHLFLSDRHPVVVVGTAALASAFTLTPWWTSGLAPGTRAMRRVGEVMLLWLLLLMGSFTVVDAVQDTDDRPGADAFVVAVLVLLALGAYALAWKRRRPFTEGPMPEGFVVIAALYAISLAAPWITALLANGLTLALGVWHVREGTHATSLRRTNLGLLLIAVPVLWRFFEVDLSFVWRGLAFIAIGIAFLLLNLRLLRARKPH
;
A
#
# COMPACT_ATOMS: atom_id res chain seq x y z
N MET A 1 29.20 -11.47 23.52
CA MET A 1 29.36 -11.02 24.92
C MET A 1 28.07 -10.34 25.33
N SER A 2 27.44 -10.76 26.44
CA SER A 2 26.20 -10.13 26.91
C SER A 2 26.48 -8.72 27.48
N ARG A 3 25.46 -7.85 27.51
CA ARG A 3 25.54 -6.51 28.12
C ARG A 3 26.10 -6.57 29.54
N ASP A 4 25.62 -7.52 30.33
CA ASP A 4 26.02 -7.68 31.73
C ASP A 4 27.48 -8.11 31.82
N ALA A 5 27.97 -8.95 30.90
CA ALA A 5 29.37 -9.30 30.81
C ALA A 5 30.25 -8.10 30.39
N LEU A 6 29.76 -7.21 29.51
CA LEU A 6 30.48 -5.98 29.13
C LEU A 6 30.53 -4.99 30.30
N LEU A 7 29.42 -4.76 30.99
CA LEU A 7 29.35 -3.84 32.13
C LEU A 7 30.15 -4.36 33.34
N ALA A 8 30.17 -5.67 33.56
CA ALA A 8 30.97 -6.31 34.60
C ALA A 8 32.48 -6.28 34.31
N ALA A 9 32.88 -6.23 33.03
CA ALA A 9 34.29 -6.15 32.63
C ALA A 9 34.87 -4.72 32.62
N LEU A 10 34.02 -3.67 32.71
CA LEU A 10 34.47 -2.27 32.73
C LEU A 10 35.49 -1.94 33.83
N PRO A 11 35.33 -2.41 35.10
CA PRO A 11 36.31 -2.17 36.16
C PRO A 11 37.69 -2.77 35.83
N ASP A 12 37.71 -3.99 35.27
CA ASP A 12 38.96 -4.66 34.91
C ASP A 12 39.67 -3.96 33.75
N LEU A 13 38.92 -3.44 32.79
CA LEU A 13 39.47 -2.67 31.66
C LEU A 13 40.06 -1.32 32.10
N VAL A 14 39.50 -0.70 33.14
CA VAL A 14 40.07 0.51 33.77
C VAL A 14 41.32 0.14 34.57
N ALA A 15 41.30 -0.97 35.32
CA ALA A 15 42.44 -1.44 36.10
C ALA A 15 43.64 -1.83 35.21
N GLN A 16 43.38 -2.33 34.01
CA GLN A 16 44.42 -2.65 33.01
C GLN A 16 44.91 -1.42 32.24
N GLY A 17 44.38 -0.21 32.50
CA GLY A 17 44.77 1.02 31.82
C GLY A 17 44.34 1.09 30.35
N LEU A 18 43.47 0.18 29.90
CA LEU A 18 43.00 0.12 28.51
C LEU A 18 41.97 1.21 28.20
N ILE A 19 41.23 1.67 29.21
CA ILE A 19 40.26 2.76 29.12
C ILE A 19 40.34 3.66 30.36
N THR A 20 39.95 4.93 30.22
CA THR A 20 39.88 5.86 31.35
C THR A 20 38.58 5.68 32.14
N ALA A 21 38.58 6.09 33.42
CA ALA A 21 37.37 6.06 34.26
C ALA A 21 36.21 6.85 33.65
N GLU A 22 36.51 7.95 32.96
CA GLU A 22 35.54 8.78 32.27
C GLU A 22 34.95 8.09 31.03
N GLN A 23 35.76 7.31 30.29
CA GLN A 23 35.28 6.48 29.19
C GLN A 23 34.40 5.34 29.68
N ALA A 24 34.77 4.68 30.78
CA ALA A 24 33.96 3.64 31.40
C ALA A 24 32.59 4.18 31.83
N GLU A 25 32.53 5.38 32.40
CA GLU A 25 31.27 6.00 32.83
C GLU A 25 30.41 6.46 31.65
N ARG A 26 31.02 6.94 30.55
CA ARG A 26 30.30 7.21 29.29
C ARG A 26 29.70 5.95 28.68
N ILE A 27 30.43 4.83 28.69
CA ILE A 27 29.93 3.53 28.21
C ILE A 27 28.80 3.05 29.12
N ARG A 28 28.99 3.11 30.44
CA ARG A 28 27.94 2.77 31.41
C ARG A 28 26.69 3.60 31.17
N THR A 29 26.80 4.92 31.06
CA THR A 29 25.67 5.82 30.80
C THR A 29 24.97 5.51 29.46
N HIS A 30 25.72 5.22 28.40
CA HIS A 30 25.15 4.84 27.10
C HIS A 30 24.35 3.52 27.15
N TYR A 31 24.80 2.55 27.93
CA TYR A 31 24.17 1.25 28.09
C TYR A 31 23.22 1.14 29.30
N SER A 32 23.12 2.15 30.16
CA SER A 32 22.26 2.19 31.35
C SER A 32 21.11 3.20 31.21
N GLY A 33 21.17 4.09 30.21
CA GLY A 33 20.17 5.10 29.94
C GLY A 33 18.79 4.52 29.55
N PRO A 34 17.67 5.12 29.97
CA PRO A 34 16.30 4.67 29.66
C PRO A 34 15.94 4.63 28.16
N GLY A 35 16.77 5.19 27.28
CA GLY A 35 16.48 5.39 25.85
C GLY A 35 17.11 4.39 24.89
N THR A 36 17.98 3.47 25.36
CA THR A 36 18.72 2.52 24.50
C THR A 36 18.36 1.06 24.76
N LEU A 37 17.33 0.80 25.57
CA LEU A 37 16.80 -0.54 25.82
C LEU A 37 16.07 -1.04 24.57
N GLU A 38 16.77 -1.81 23.74
CA GLU A 38 16.11 -2.80 22.90
C GLU A 38 15.37 -3.78 23.83
N PRO A 39 14.02 -3.83 23.83
CA PRO A 39 13.28 -4.68 24.74
C PRO A 39 13.68 -6.14 24.55
N ALA A 40 13.77 -6.89 25.66
CA ALA A 40 14.12 -8.30 25.67
C ALA A 40 13.21 -9.09 24.70
N PRO A 41 13.69 -10.21 24.10
CA PRO A 41 12.92 -10.97 23.13
C PRO A 41 11.51 -11.36 23.62
N ASP A 42 11.39 -11.69 24.91
CA ASP A 42 10.11 -12.03 25.55
C ASP A 42 9.19 -10.83 25.71
N ASP A 43 9.72 -9.64 26.02
CA ASP A 43 8.93 -8.41 26.11
C ASP A 43 8.36 -8.01 24.75
N ARG A 44 9.14 -8.14 23.66
CA ARG A 44 8.64 -7.88 22.30
C ARG A 44 7.55 -8.86 21.91
N ARG A 45 7.70 -10.13 22.26
CA ARG A 45 6.72 -11.17 21.97
C ARG A 45 5.43 -10.93 22.76
N SER A 46 5.55 -10.61 24.05
CA SER A 46 4.44 -10.28 24.93
C SER A 46 3.71 -9.01 24.47
N GLN A 47 4.43 -7.94 24.12
CA GLN A 47 3.84 -6.72 23.57
C GLN A 47 3.13 -6.95 22.24
N ARG A 48 3.72 -7.75 21.34
CA ARG A 48 3.07 -8.12 20.07
C ARG A 48 1.83 -8.97 20.31
N LEU A 49 1.89 -9.93 21.23
CA LEU A 49 0.75 -10.77 21.58
C LEU A 49 -0.39 -9.92 22.16
N THR A 50 -0.08 -9.03 23.11
CA THR A 50 -1.05 -8.10 23.70
C THR A 50 -1.63 -7.16 22.65
N ALA A 51 -0.82 -6.65 21.70
CA ALA A 51 -1.32 -5.83 20.60
C ALA A 51 -2.25 -6.61 19.66
N VAL A 52 -1.90 -7.86 19.32
CA VAL A 52 -2.71 -8.76 18.48
C VAL A 52 -4.00 -9.16 19.19
N LEU A 53 -3.94 -9.58 20.44
CA LEU A 53 -5.11 -9.91 21.25
C LEU A 53 -6.00 -8.68 21.47
N GLY A 54 -5.41 -7.51 21.68
CA GLY A 54 -6.14 -6.26 21.78
C GLY A 54 -6.85 -5.89 20.48
N THR A 55 -6.21 -6.07 19.33
CA THR A 55 -6.85 -5.84 18.02
C THR A 55 -7.94 -6.84 17.73
N ILE A 56 -7.73 -8.13 18.00
CA ILE A 56 -8.76 -9.17 17.85
C ILE A 56 -9.94 -8.89 18.80
N GLY A 57 -9.67 -8.57 20.06
CA GLY A 57 -10.70 -8.24 21.05
C GLY A 57 -11.52 -7.02 20.64
N ALA A 58 -10.86 -5.94 20.21
CA ALA A 58 -11.55 -4.76 19.69
C ALA A 58 -12.39 -5.07 18.45
N ALA A 59 -11.88 -5.90 17.53
CA ALA A 59 -12.62 -6.34 16.34
C ALA A 59 -13.85 -7.17 16.70
N LEU A 60 -13.75 -8.09 17.66
CA LEU A 60 -14.88 -8.91 18.13
C LEU A 60 -15.94 -8.06 18.83
N ILE A 61 -15.54 -7.10 19.67
CA ILE A 61 -16.46 -6.15 20.31
C ILE A 61 -17.18 -5.31 19.24
N GLY A 62 -16.42 -4.76 18.28
CA GLY A 62 -16.97 -3.99 17.17
C GLY A 62 -17.96 -4.81 16.34
N LEU A 63 -17.61 -6.06 16.01
CA LEU A 63 -18.47 -6.97 15.27
C LEU A 63 -19.74 -7.31 16.06
N GLY A 64 -19.62 -7.63 17.36
CA GLY A 64 -20.77 -7.89 18.22
C GLY A 64 -21.73 -6.70 18.32
N LEU A 65 -21.20 -5.48 18.42
CA LEU A 65 -21.99 -4.25 18.42
C LEU A 65 -22.72 -4.07 17.08
N VAL A 66 -22.02 -4.26 15.96
CA VAL A 66 -22.63 -4.19 14.63
C VAL A 66 -23.73 -5.23 14.46
N LEU A 67 -23.53 -6.47 14.93
CA LEU A 67 -24.54 -7.54 14.86
C LEU A 67 -25.79 -7.22 15.70
N LEU A 68 -25.62 -6.69 16.91
CA LEU A 68 -26.74 -6.30 17.77
C LEU A 68 -27.58 -5.19 17.13
N VAL A 69 -26.90 -4.19 16.55
CA VAL A 69 -27.56 -3.10 15.81
C VAL A 69 -28.23 -3.63 14.54
N ALA A 70 -27.55 -4.49 13.78
CA ALA A 70 -28.07 -5.08 12.56
C ALA A 70 -29.34 -5.91 12.82
N HIS A 71 -29.38 -6.68 13.91
CA HIS A 71 -30.55 -7.48 14.28
C HIS A 71 -31.80 -6.62 14.55
N ASN A 72 -31.61 -5.44 15.16
CA ASN A 72 -32.71 -4.52 15.46
C ASN A 72 -32.94 -3.46 14.37
N TRP A 73 -32.16 -3.48 13.29
CA TRP A 73 -32.06 -2.38 12.33
C TRP A 73 -33.41 -2.02 11.71
N ASP A 74 -34.17 -3.02 11.28
CA ASP A 74 -35.46 -2.82 10.60
C ASP A 74 -36.54 -2.25 11.51
N GLY A 75 -36.46 -2.49 12.82
CA GLY A 75 -37.39 -1.96 13.82
C GLY A 75 -37.13 -0.50 14.20
N LEU A 76 -35.95 0.05 13.88
CA LEU A 76 -35.59 1.42 14.27
C LEU A 76 -36.23 2.46 13.35
N PRO A 77 -36.73 3.59 13.87
CA PRO A 77 -37.17 4.70 13.03
C PRO A 77 -35.98 5.32 12.29
N ARG A 78 -36.25 5.98 11.14
CA ARG A 78 -35.20 6.57 10.29
C ARG A 78 -34.26 7.51 11.07
N SER A 79 -34.79 8.34 11.97
CA SER A 79 -33.99 9.25 12.81
C SER A 79 -33.01 8.53 13.74
N ALA A 80 -33.41 7.40 14.33
CA ALA A 80 -32.52 6.60 15.18
C ALA A 80 -31.40 5.95 14.36
N ARG A 81 -31.69 5.44 13.17
CA ARG A 81 -30.67 4.89 12.25
C ARG A 81 -29.66 5.95 11.81
N THR A 82 -30.14 7.16 11.49
CA THR A 82 -29.29 8.32 11.19
C THR A 82 -28.37 8.62 12.37
N LEU A 83 -28.93 8.74 13.59
CA LEU A 83 -28.13 9.05 14.78
C LEU A 83 -27.08 7.96 15.06
N LEU A 84 -27.44 6.68 14.92
CA LEU A 84 -26.50 5.56 15.05
C LEU A 84 -25.38 5.60 14.01
N ALA A 85 -25.66 6.02 12.76
CA ALA A 85 -24.64 6.16 11.72
C ALA A 85 -23.58 7.23 12.09
N PHE A 86 -23.96 8.28 12.81
CA PHE A 86 -23.04 9.32 13.28
C PHE A 86 -22.25 8.94 14.55
N VAL A 87 -22.66 7.93 15.32
CA VAL A 87 -21.97 7.55 16.58
C VAL A 87 -20.48 7.22 16.35
N PRO A 88 -20.08 6.40 15.35
CA PRO A 88 -18.67 6.15 15.08
C PRO A 88 -17.90 7.41 14.69
N VAL A 89 -18.53 8.34 13.96
CA VAL A 89 -17.90 9.62 13.56
C VAL A 89 -17.62 10.48 14.78
N LEU A 90 -18.62 10.67 15.65
CA LEU A 90 -18.47 11.44 16.89
C LEU A 90 -17.41 10.81 17.82
N THR A 91 -17.39 9.49 17.91
CA THR A 91 -16.38 8.74 18.67
C THR A 91 -14.98 9.00 18.09
N GLY A 92 -14.82 8.94 16.77
CA GLY A 92 -13.54 9.20 16.11
C GLY A 92 -13.06 10.63 16.32
N GLN A 93 -13.96 11.62 16.24
CA GLN A 93 -13.65 13.01 16.53
C GLN A 93 -13.15 13.17 17.98
N ALA A 94 -13.85 12.56 18.94
CA ALA A 94 -13.45 12.58 20.35
C ALA A 94 -12.07 11.94 20.57
N VAL A 95 -11.78 10.80 19.94
CA VAL A 95 -10.48 10.11 20.03
C VAL A 95 -9.35 10.96 19.45
N VAL A 96 -9.55 11.58 18.29
CA VAL A 96 -8.55 12.47 17.67
C VAL A 96 -8.32 13.70 18.54
N ALA A 97 -9.38 14.36 19.01
CA ALA A 97 -9.29 15.52 19.89
C ALA A 97 -8.57 15.19 21.21
N PHE A 98 -8.90 14.06 21.82
CA PHE A 98 -8.23 13.57 23.02
C PHE A 98 -6.74 13.29 22.77
N GLY A 99 -6.40 12.65 21.65
CA GLY A 99 -5.02 12.40 21.24
C GLY A 99 -4.21 13.68 21.10
N LEU A 100 -4.79 14.72 20.50
CA LEU A 100 -4.16 16.02 20.32
C LEU A 100 -3.98 16.80 21.62
N TRP A 101 -4.97 16.80 22.52
CA TRP A 101 -4.93 17.62 23.73
C TRP A 101 -4.26 16.94 24.92
N ARG A 102 -4.54 15.66 25.15
CA ARG A 102 -4.12 14.95 26.38
C ARG A 102 -2.89 14.08 26.18
N ARG A 103 -2.54 13.71 24.94
CA ARG A 103 -1.43 12.82 24.62
C ARG A 103 -0.55 13.34 23.46
N PRO A 104 -0.12 14.62 23.47
CA PRO A 104 0.70 15.16 22.40
C PRO A 104 1.98 14.31 22.22
N GLY A 105 2.32 14.01 20.97
CA GLY A 105 3.50 13.21 20.62
C GLY A 105 3.30 11.68 20.62
N ARG A 106 2.19 11.14 21.15
CA ARG A 106 1.90 9.69 21.04
C ARG A 106 1.16 9.36 19.74
N SER A 107 1.92 8.91 18.73
CA SER A 107 1.39 8.61 17.38
C SER A 107 0.20 7.65 17.37
N ALA A 108 0.11 6.70 18.30
CA ALA A 108 -0.97 5.71 18.30
C ALA A 108 -2.38 6.32 18.43
N TRP A 109 -2.55 7.39 19.21
CA TRP A 109 -3.85 8.03 19.40
C TRP A 109 -4.23 8.91 18.22
N THR A 110 -3.27 9.67 17.68
CA THR A 110 -3.52 10.55 16.54
C THR A 110 -3.65 9.76 15.24
N GLU A 111 -2.73 8.84 14.96
CA GLU A 111 -2.75 8.02 13.73
C GLU A 111 -3.92 7.03 13.73
N GLY A 112 -4.08 6.25 14.80
CA GLY A 112 -5.19 5.30 14.93
C GLY A 112 -6.55 6.00 14.98
N GLY A 113 -6.65 7.10 15.73
CA GLY A 113 -7.86 7.91 15.80
C GLY A 113 -8.24 8.55 14.46
N SER A 114 -7.27 9.12 13.73
CA SER A 114 -7.54 9.71 12.41
C SER A 114 -7.94 8.65 11.38
N VAL A 115 -7.31 7.47 11.39
CA VAL A 115 -7.70 6.36 10.50
C VAL A 115 -9.12 5.88 10.82
N PHE A 116 -9.42 5.67 12.10
CA PHE A 116 -10.77 5.29 12.53
C PHE A 116 -11.80 6.35 12.12
N LEU A 117 -11.53 7.63 12.35
CA LEU A 117 -12.43 8.72 11.96
C LEU A 117 -12.63 8.78 10.44
N ALA A 118 -11.56 8.66 9.65
CA ALA A 118 -11.67 8.65 8.20
C ALA A 118 -12.55 7.49 7.70
N ALA A 119 -12.39 6.29 8.26
CA ALA A 119 -13.23 5.14 7.93
C ALA A 119 -14.69 5.31 8.40
N ALA A 120 -14.90 5.86 9.61
CA ALA A 120 -16.21 6.14 10.16
C ALA A 120 -16.98 7.16 9.31
N VAL A 121 -16.31 8.19 8.79
CA VAL A 121 -16.91 9.16 7.86
C VAL A 121 -17.38 8.46 6.59
N GLY A 122 -16.55 7.61 5.97
CA GLY A 122 -16.93 6.87 4.76
C GLY A 122 -18.13 5.92 5.00
N ALA A 123 -18.12 5.18 6.11
CA ALA A 123 -19.22 4.31 6.49
C ALA A 123 -20.53 5.07 6.78
N CYS A 124 -20.43 6.21 7.47
CA CYS A 124 -21.57 7.09 7.73
C CYS A 124 -22.15 7.64 6.42
N LEU A 125 -21.32 8.11 5.49
CA LEU A 125 -21.77 8.59 4.18
C LEU A 125 -22.53 7.51 3.41
N ALA A 126 -21.98 6.28 3.34
CA ALA A 126 -22.62 5.16 2.66
C ALA A 126 -23.98 4.79 3.30
N LEU A 127 -24.05 4.73 4.63
CA LEU A 127 -25.29 4.43 5.34
C LEU A 127 -26.36 5.51 5.15
N ILE A 128 -25.98 6.78 5.19
CA ILE A 128 -26.91 7.90 4.98
C ILE A 128 -27.39 7.93 3.53
N ALA A 129 -26.49 7.72 2.57
CA ALA A 129 -26.85 7.62 1.16
C ALA A 129 -27.87 6.50 0.92
N GLN A 130 -27.68 5.33 1.53
CA GLN A 130 -28.63 4.22 1.45
C GLN A 130 -29.95 4.53 2.17
N LEU A 131 -29.91 5.08 3.38
CA LEU A 131 -31.09 5.31 4.22
C LEU A 131 -32.05 6.35 3.62
N TYR A 132 -31.50 7.39 3.00
CA TYR A 132 -32.26 8.47 2.38
C TYR A 132 -32.38 8.34 0.86
N GLN A 133 -31.84 7.26 0.27
CA GLN A 133 -31.80 7.05 -1.18
C GLN A 133 -31.23 8.29 -1.89
N LEU A 134 -30.12 8.82 -1.36
CA LEU A 134 -29.42 9.92 -2.00
C LEU A 134 -28.93 9.43 -3.36
N GLY A 135 -29.23 10.21 -4.41
CA GLY A 135 -28.65 9.99 -5.73
C GLY A 135 -27.15 10.29 -5.74
N GLY A 136 -26.51 9.97 -6.85
CA GLY A 136 -25.07 10.12 -7.05
C GLY A 136 -24.40 8.79 -7.31
N ASP A 137 -23.23 8.84 -7.96
CA ASP A 137 -22.43 7.66 -8.23
C ASP A 137 -21.36 7.43 -7.17
N LEU A 138 -20.54 6.38 -7.35
CA LEU A 138 -19.44 6.10 -6.45
C LEU A 138 -18.43 7.27 -6.42
N GLY A 139 -18.20 7.95 -7.55
CA GLY A 139 -17.30 9.08 -7.65
C GLY A 139 -17.74 10.26 -6.77
N ASP A 140 -19.03 10.55 -6.73
CA ASP A 140 -19.62 11.59 -5.86
C ASP A 140 -19.40 11.28 -4.36
N LEU A 141 -19.56 10.01 -3.99
CA LEU A 141 -19.30 9.54 -2.62
C LEU A 141 -17.82 9.68 -2.26
N LEU A 142 -16.90 9.24 -3.13
CA LEU A 142 -15.46 9.35 -2.89
C LEU A 142 -15.01 10.82 -2.81
N LEU A 143 -15.60 11.70 -3.62
CA LEU A 143 -15.32 13.13 -3.58
C LEU A 143 -15.73 13.73 -2.23
N THR A 144 -16.98 13.49 -1.81
CA THR A 144 -17.49 13.99 -0.53
C THR A 144 -16.65 13.46 0.63
N TRP A 145 -16.28 12.18 0.56
CA TRP A 145 -15.42 11.55 1.56
C TRP A 145 -14.04 12.22 1.61
N ALA A 146 -13.39 12.44 0.46
CA ALA A 146 -12.10 13.09 0.39
C ALA A 146 -12.12 14.49 1.01
N VAL A 147 -13.12 15.31 0.66
CA VAL A 147 -13.28 16.67 1.19
C VAL A 147 -13.40 16.64 2.72
N LEU A 148 -14.20 15.75 3.28
CA LEU A 148 -14.42 15.66 4.72
C LEU A 148 -13.19 15.21 5.51
N ILE A 149 -12.33 14.36 4.92
CA ILE A 149 -11.12 13.87 5.60
C ILE A 149 -9.85 14.69 5.29
N LEU A 150 -9.92 15.67 4.38
CA LEU A 150 -8.77 16.51 4.01
C LEU A 150 -8.11 17.15 5.24
N GLY A 151 -8.92 17.67 6.16
CA GLY A 151 -8.42 18.28 7.41
C GLY A 151 -7.63 17.30 8.29
N LEU A 152 -7.95 16.01 8.25
CA LEU A 152 -7.19 14.98 8.98
C LEU A 152 -5.79 14.79 8.41
N GLY A 153 -5.57 15.14 7.14
CA GLY A 153 -4.25 15.14 6.51
C GLY A 153 -3.24 16.07 7.19
N TYR A 154 -3.74 17.11 7.86
CA TYR A 154 -2.95 18.12 8.59
C TYR A 154 -2.71 17.76 10.07
N VAL A 155 -3.34 16.71 10.57
CA VAL A 155 -3.15 16.25 11.96
C VAL A 155 -1.72 15.69 12.13
N PRO A 156 -0.94 16.15 13.13
CA PRO A 156 0.39 15.63 13.36
C PRO A 156 0.41 14.11 13.60
N GLY A 157 1.13 13.40 12.74
CA GLY A 157 1.27 11.94 12.81
C GLY A 157 0.19 11.11 12.12
N SER A 158 -0.74 11.72 11.39
CA SER A 158 -1.76 11.01 10.60
C SER A 158 -1.27 10.53 9.22
N ALA A 159 -0.07 9.93 9.16
CA ALA A 159 0.56 9.57 7.89
C ALA A 159 -0.32 8.65 7.04
N VAL A 160 -0.91 7.62 7.65
CA VAL A 160 -1.79 6.65 6.98
C VAL A 160 -3.03 7.31 6.36
N VAL A 161 -3.64 8.28 7.04
CA VAL A 161 -4.79 9.02 6.48
C VAL A 161 -4.37 9.84 5.28
N GLY A 162 -3.17 10.43 5.30
CA GLY A 162 -2.62 11.11 4.14
C GLY A 162 -2.42 10.18 2.93
N LEU A 163 -1.94 8.95 3.16
CA LEU A 163 -1.82 7.94 2.09
C LEU A 163 -3.19 7.51 1.56
N ALA A 164 -4.15 7.29 2.46
CA ALA A 164 -5.52 6.94 2.10
C ALA A 164 -6.19 8.07 1.30
N PHE A 165 -5.98 9.33 1.69
CA PHE A 165 -6.47 10.50 0.97
C PHE A 165 -5.90 10.55 -0.46
N LEU A 166 -4.59 10.38 -0.64
CA LEU A 166 -3.97 10.34 -1.97
C LEU A 166 -4.54 9.22 -2.85
N GLY A 167 -4.73 8.02 -2.29
CA GLY A 167 -5.37 6.92 -3.00
C GLY A 167 -6.82 7.21 -3.35
N LEU A 168 -7.58 7.81 -2.42
CA LEU A 168 -8.99 8.15 -2.58
C LEU A 168 -9.22 9.17 -3.69
N ILE A 169 -8.46 10.27 -3.70
CA ILE A 169 -8.59 11.30 -4.74
C ILE A 169 -8.16 10.77 -6.11
N THR A 170 -7.13 9.92 -6.18
CA THR A 170 -6.69 9.31 -7.45
C THR A 170 -7.72 8.32 -7.96
N TRP A 171 -8.34 7.52 -7.09
CA TRP A 171 -9.42 6.63 -7.49
C TRP A 171 -10.64 7.43 -7.98
N GLN A 172 -11.04 8.47 -7.26
CA GLN A 172 -12.11 9.36 -7.70
C GLN A 172 -11.80 9.97 -9.08
N ALA A 173 -10.57 10.42 -9.32
CA ALA A 173 -10.14 10.94 -10.61
C ALA A 173 -10.26 9.91 -11.74
N VAL A 174 -9.87 8.64 -11.47
CA VAL A 174 -10.02 7.53 -12.41
C VAL A 174 -11.49 7.32 -12.75
N LEU A 175 -12.37 7.26 -11.74
CA LEU A 175 -13.81 7.05 -11.97
C LEU A 175 -14.45 8.19 -12.78
N VAL A 176 -14.10 9.43 -12.49
CA VAL A 176 -14.56 10.61 -13.26
C VAL A 176 -14.11 10.48 -14.72
N ARG A 177 -12.84 10.14 -14.94
CA ARG A 177 -12.29 10.00 -16.29
C ARG A 177 -12.89 8.82 -17.07
N THR A 178 -13.04 7.66 -16.43
CA THR A 178 -13.50 6.43 -17.10
C THR A 178 -15.02 6.30 -17.18
N GLY A 179 -15.75 6.85 -16.21
CA GLY A 179 -17.20 6.70 -16.10
C GLY A 179 -17.99 7.88 -16.66
N GLN A 180 -17.50 9.11 -16.49
CA GLN A 180 -18.19 10.34 -16.89
C GLN A 180 -17.55 11.02 -18.11
N ASP A 181 -16.45 10.48 -18.63
CA ASP A 181 -15.64 11.03 -19.73
C ASP A 181 -15.23 12.51 -19.56
N SER A 182 -15.13 12.96 -18.31
CA SER A 182 -14.74 14.33 -17.98
C SER A 182 -13.33 14.40 -17.42
N LEU A 183 -12.69 15.55 -17.60
CA LEU A 183 -11.35 15.79 -17.05
C LEU A 183 -11.44 15.97 -15.53
N PRO A 184 -10.59 15.28 -14.73
CA PRO A 184 -10.69 15.28 -13.28
C PRO A 184 -10.04 16.54 -12.66
N TRP A 185 -10.53 17.74 -13.00
CA TRP A 185 -9.99 19.01 -12.49
C TRP A 185 -10.01 19.12 -10.96
N ILE A 186 -11.03 18.53 -10.33
CA ILE A 186 -11.17 18.52 -8.86
C ILE A 186 -10.00 17.77 -8.19
N TRP A 187 -9.44 16.75 -8.84
CA TRP A 187 -8.27 16.06 -8.33
C TRP A 187 -7.06 16.99 -8.19
N LEU A 188 -6.81 17.88 -9.15
CA LEU A 188 -5.74 18.88 -9.06
C LEU A 188 -5.95 19.82 -7.87
N LEU A 189 -7.19 20.25 -7.64
CA LEU A 189 -7.54 21.12 -6.51
C LEU A 189 -7.32 20.41 -5.16
N LEU A 190 -7.79 19.17 -5.02
CA LEU A 190 -7.61 18.39 -3.79
C LEU A 190 -6.15 18.02 -3.54
N LEU A 191 -5.41 17.71 -4.61
CA LEU A 191 -3.97 17.46 -4.52
C LEU A 191 -3.23 18.72 -4.08
N ALA A 192 -3.52 19.88 -4.67
CA ALA A 192 -2.95 21.16 -4.28
C ALA A 192 -3.30 21.52 -2.83
N ALA A 193 -4.53 21.25 -2.41
CA ALA A 193 -4.98 21.47 -1.03
C ALA A 193 -4.30 20.55 -0.02
N PHE A 194 -3.83 19.36 -0.42
CA PHE A 194 -3.10 18.44 0.45
C PHE A 194 -1.57 18.60 0.38
N LEU A 195 -1.06 19.24 -0.67
CA LEU A 195 0.37 19.40 -0.93
C LEU A 195 1.15 20.02 0.24
N PRO A 196 0.66 21.06 0.95
CA PRO A 196 1.37 21.60 2.12
C PRO A 196 1.59 20.56 3.22
N ALA A 197 0.56 19.78 3.55
CA ALA A 197 0.65 18.71 4.54
C ALA A 197 1.61 17.60 4.11
N ALA A 198 1.59 17.23 2.82
CA ALA A 198 2.51 16.25 2.26
C ALA A 198 3.97 16.74 2.32
N LEU A 199 4.24 17.99 1.95
CA LEU A 199 5.59 18.58 1.97
C LEU A 199 6.13 18.73 3.39
N GLN A 200 5.30 19.15 4.35
CA GLN A 200 5.68 19.18 5.76
C GLN A 200 6.12 17.80 6.24
N ARG A 201 5.35 16.75 5.91
CA ARG A 201 5.66 15.38 6.29
C ARG A 201 6.89 14.81 5.58
N ILE A 202 7.11 15.15 4.31
CA ILE A 202 8.28 14.69 3.55
C ILE A 202 9.58 15.32 4.09
N ARG A 203 9.50 16.55 4.62
CA ARG A 203 10.63 17.27 5.24
C ARG A 203 10.92 16.84 6.68
N ASP A 204 10.00 16.12 7.32
CA ASP A 204 10.17 15.61 8.68
C ASP A 204 11.29 14.55 8.73
N THR A 205 12.40 14.93 9.37
CA THR A 205 13.60 14.08 9.45
C THR A 205 13.49 13.01 10.53
N ASP A 206 12.57 13.18 11.49
CA ASP A 206 12.33 12.22 12.58
C ASP A 206 11.41 11.09 12.10
N ARG A 207 10.48 11.39 11.19
CA ARG A 207 9.51 10.43 10.65
C ARG A 207 9.84 9.96 9.23
N ARG A 208 11.08 9.55 9.00
CA ARG A 208 11.60 9.17 7.66
C ARG A 208 10.77 8.10 6.92
N VAL A 209 10.15 7.17 7.63
CA VAL A 209 9.29 6.15 7.02
C VAL A 209 7.97 6.75 6.52
N ALA A 210 7.33 7.62 7.31
CA ALA A 210 6.12 8.31 6.90
C ALA A 210 6.41 9.28 5.74
N ALA A 211 7.52 10.02 5.81
CA ALA A 211 8.03 10.87 4.73
C ALA A 211 8.21 10.08 3.42
N ALA A 212 8.87 8.93 3.50
CA ALA A 212 9.12 8.04 2.38
C ALA A 212 7.85 7.55 1.68
N TRP A 213 6.90 7.03 2.46
CA TRP A 213 5.64 6.53 1.91
C TRP A 213 4.79 7.68 1.34
N THR A 214 4.77 8.83 2.01
CA THR A 214 4.04 10.01 1.53
C THR A 214 4.60 10.50 0.20
N GLY A 215 5.93 10.62 0.08
CA GLY A 215 6.57 10.99 -1.19
C GLY A 215 6.30 9.99 -2.30
N SER A 216 6.32 8.68 -1.99
CA SER A 216 6.07 7.63 -2.98
C SER A 216 4.62 7.61 -3.46
N PHE A 217 3.65 7.75 -2.56
CA PHE A 217 2.22 7.83 -2.90
C PHE A 217 1.89 9.15 -3.62
N LEU A 218 2.55 10.25 -3.25
CA LEU A 218 2.37 11.53 -3.93
C LEU A 218 2.87 11.45 -5.37
N ALA A 219 4.08 10.91 -5.57
CA ALA A 219 4.64 10.71 -6.90
C ALA A 219 3.77 9.76 -7.74
N LEU A 220 3.21 8.72 -7.12
CA LEU A 220 2.26 7.82 -7.76
C LEU A 220 0.96 8.52 -8.16
N SER A 221 0.37 9.28 -7.24
CA SER A 221 -0.87 10.01 -7.47
C SER A 221 -0.70 11.01 -8.62
N ILE A 222 0.38 11.78 -8.61
CA ILE A 222 0.73 12.72 -9.69
C ILE A 222 0.89 11.99 -11.01
N ALA A 223 1.61 10.87 -11.02
CA ALA A 223 1.84 10.11 -12.23
C ALA A 223 0.55 9.56 -12.83
N VAL A 224 -0.28 8.89 -12.04
CA VAL A 224 -1.57 8.37 -12.51
C VAL A 224 -2.46 9.53 -12.94
N GLY A 225 -2.58 10.57 -12.11
CA GLY A 225 -3.42 11.73 -12.39
C GLY A 225 -3.02 12.48 -13.67
N ALA A 226 -1.72 12.64 -13.94
CA ALA A 226 -1.25 13.28 -15.18
C ALA A 226 -1.69 12.52 -16.44
N HIS A 227 -1.71 11.17 -16.40
CA HIS A 227 -2.22 10.37 -17.52
C HIS A 227 -3.72 10.56 -17.75
N LEU A 228 -4.50 10.91 -16.73
CA LEU A 228 -5.95 11.10 -16.88
C LEU A 228 -6.33 12.36 -17.67
N PHE A 229 -5.40 13.32 -17.82
CA PHE A 229 -5.61 14.54 -18.62
C PHE A 229 -5.30 14.35 -20.10
N LEU A 230 -4.77 13.18 -20.47
CA LEU A 230 -4.55 12.82 -21.85
C LEU A 230 -5.90 12.57 -22.54
N SER A 231 -6.06 13.18 -23.71
CA SER A 231 -7.36 13.33 -24.38
C SER A 231 -7.81 12.06 -25.05
N ASP A 232 -6.86 11.31 -25.62
CA ASP A 232 -7.13 10.08 -26.34
C ASP A 232 -7.10 8.95 -25.30
N ARG A 233 -8.07 8.04 -25.29
CA ARG A 233 -8.11 6.94 -24.31
C ARG A 233 -7.16 5.82 -24.74
N HIS A 234 -5.98 6.18 -25.27
CA HIS A 234 -5.18 5.22 -26.00
C HIS A 234 -4.51 4.25 -25.01
N PRO A 235 -4.66 2.93 -25.19
CA PRO A 235 -4.16 1.94 -24.25
C PRO A 235 -2.62 1.92 -24.14
N VAL A 236 -1.91 2.68 -24.99
CA VAL A 236 -0.45 2.92 -24.95
C VAL A 236 0.00 3.53 -23.62
N VAL A 237 -0.89 4.20 -22.89
CA VAL A 237 -0.66 4.70 -21.52
C VAL A 237 -0.17 3.58 -20.57
N VAL A 238 -0.55 2.32 -20.80
CA VAL A 238 -0.04 1.16 -20.05
C VAL A 238 1.50 1.06 -20.15
N VAL A 239 2.08 1.41 -21.29
CA VAL A 239 3.53 1.40 -21.50
C VAL A 239 4.20 2.54 -20.73
N GLY A 240 3.63 3.75 -20.77
CA GLY A 240 4.15 4.91 -20.03
C GLY A 240 4.11 4.69 -18.51
N THR A 241 3.01 4.14 -18.00
CA THR A 241 2.87 3.78 -16.59
C THR A 241 3.85 2.66 -16.18
N ALA A 242 4.07 1.66 -17.03
CA ALA A 242 5.06 0.62 -16.78
C ALA A 242 6.51 1.16 -16.77
N ALA A 243 6.83 2.08 -17.67
CA ALA A 243 8.12 2.76 -17.74
C ALA A 243 8.41 3.52 -16.44
N LEU A 244 7.44 4.30 -15.95
CA LEU A 244 7.56 4.99 -14.68
C LEU A 244 7.69 4.02 -13.49
N ALA A 245 6.86 2.97 -13.44
CA ALA A 245 6.91 1.99 -12.38
C ALA A 245 8.29 1.29 -12.32
N SER A 246 8.88 1.00 -13.47
CA SER A 246 10.25 0.47 -13.57
C SER A 246 11.28 1.48 -13.08
N ALA A 247 11.16 2.76 -13.43
CA ALA A 247 12.02 3.81 -12.89
C ALA A 247 11.95 3.87 -11.35
N PHE A 248 10.76 3.70 -10.76
CA PHE A 248 10.61 3.64 -9.30
C PHE A 248 11.35 2.45 -8.69
N THR A 249 11.33 1.28 -9.33
CA THR A 249 12.09 0.11 -8.84
C THR A 249 13.61 0.29 -8.91
N LEU A 250 14.11 1.14 -9.82
CA LEU A 250 15.54 1.41 -10.02
C LEU A 250 16.15 2.40 -9.01
N THR A 251 15.32 3.04 -8.20
CA THR A 251 15.77 4.01 -7.18
C THR A 251 16.93 3.54 -6.27
N PRO A 252 17.04 2.25 -5.84
CA PRO A 252 18.16 1.79 -5.02
C PRO A 252 19.55 1.98 -5.61
N TRP A 253 19.66 2.05 -6.94
CA TRP A 253 20.94 2.17 -7.62
C TRP A 253 21.37 3.62 -7.87
N TRP A 254 20.46 4.57 -7.67
CA TRP A 254 20.74 6.00 -7.82
C TRP A 254 21.05 6.67 -6.48
N THR A 255 20.47 6.17 -5.40
CA THR A 255 20.68 6.74 -4.06
C THR A 255 21.83 6.05 -3.34
N SER A 256 22.63 6.81 -2.58
CA SER A 256 23.66 6.29 -1.69
C SER A 256 23.02 5.60 -0.47
N GLY A 257 22.58 4.35 -0.66
CA GLY A 257 22.04 3.48 0.38
C GLY A 257 20.52 3.27 0.33
N LEU A 258 20.04 2.26 1.06
CA LEU A 258 18.63 1.85 1.14
C LEU A 258 17.85 2.70 2.16
N ALA A 259 17.83 4.02 1.95
CA ALA A 259 17.00 4.92 2.74
C ALA A 259 15.52 4.47 2.71
N PRO A 260 14.72 4.78 3.74
CA PRO A 260 13.29 4.46 3.75
C PRO A 260 12.55 4.92 2.48
N GLY A 261 12.91 6.10 1.94
CA GLY A 261 12.38 6.66 0.68
C GLY A 261 12.59 5.73 -0.50
N THR A 262 13.84 5.35 -0.72
CA THR A 262 14.26 4.40 -1.76
C THR A 262 13.51 3.07 -1.66
N ARG A 263 13.33 2.54 -0.44
CA ARG A 263 12.57 1.30 -0.23
C ARG A 263 11.09 1.47 -0.55
N ALA A 264 10.46 2.56 -0.13
CA ALA A 264 9.06 2.84 -0.41
C ALA A 264 8.82 2.97 -1.92
N MET A 265 9.65 3.76 -2.61
CA MET A 265 9.52 4.00 -4.05
C MET A 265 9.67 2.71 -4.84
N ARG A 266 10.68 1.88 -4.54
CA ARG A 266 10.83 0.56 -5.14
C ARG A 266 9.59 -0.32 -4.94
N ARG A 267 9.00 -0.34 -3.73
CA ARG A 267 7.80 -1.14 -3.46
C ARG A 267 6.58 -0.66 -4.22
N VAL A 268 6.41 0.66 -4.35
CA VAL A 268 5.34 1.24 -5.16
C VAL A 268 5.50 0.83 -6.62
N GLY A 269 6.72 0.93 -7.17
CA GLY A 269 7.02 0.48 -8.54
C GLY A 269 6.76 -1.01 -8.76
N GLU A 270 7.22 -1.87 -7.83
CA GLU A 270 6.98 -3.32 -7.89
C GLU A 270 5.47 -3.65 -7.89
N VAL A 271 4.70 -3.05 -6.99
CA VAL A 271 3.25 -3.28 -6.91
C VAL A 271 2.54 -2.78 -8.17
N MET A 272 2.96 -1.63 -8.71
CA MET A 272 2.38 -1.08 -9.93
C MET A 272 2.65 -1.99 -11.15
N LEU A 273 3.88 -2.49 -11.30
CA LEU A 273 4.20 -3.44 -12.39
C LEU A 273 3.40 -4.74 -12.27
N LEU A 274 3.27 -5.28 -11.06
CA LEU A 274 2.45 -6.47 -10.81
C LEU A 274 0.97 -6.23 -11.12
N TRP A 275 0.46 -5.04 -10.79
CA TRP A 275 -0.91 -4.65 -11.09
C TRP A 275 -1.16 -4.49 -12.59
N LEU A 276 -0.24 -3.84 -13.32
CA LEU A 276 -0.30 -3.72 -14.78
C LEU A 276 -0.18 -5.09 -15.47
N LEU A 277 0.67 -5.98 -14.96
CA LEU A 277 0.77 -7.35 -15.47
C LEU A 277 -0.52 -8.13 -15.26
N LEU A 278 -1.16 -8.00 -14.09
CA LEU A 278 -2.47 -8.59 -13.81
C LEU A 278 -3.54 -8.05 -14.77
N LEU A 279 -3.54 -6.74 -15.03
CA LEU A 279 -4.46 -6.07 -15.93
C LEU A 279 -4.29 -6.57 -17.38
N MET A 280 -3.06 -6.75 -17.85
CA MET A 280 -2.75 -7.38 -19.14
C MET A 280 -3.11 -8.87 -19.22
N GLY A 281 -3.44 -9.51 -18.10
CA GLY A 281 -3.98 -10.88 -18.05
C GLY A 281 -5.50 -10.95 -18.21
N SER A 282 -6.20 -9.82 -18.18
CA SER A 282 -7.66 -9.76 -18.31
C SER A 282 -8.06 -9.70 -19.78
N PHE A 283 -8.91 -10.64 -20.22
CA PHE A 283 -9.36 -10.67 -21.62
C PHE A 283 -10.12 -9.41 -22.01
N THR A 284 -10.98 -8.89 -21.11
CA THR A 284 -11.77 -7.68 -21.38
C THR A 284 -10.91 -6.44 -21.60
N VAL A 285 -9.81 -6.34 -20.86
CA VAL A 285 -8.87 -5.22 -20.98
C VAL A 285 -8.09 -5.30 -22.27
N VAL A 286 -7.61 -6.49 -22.63
CA VAL A 286 -6.77 -6.65 -23.81
C VAL A 286 -7.59 -6.58 -25.10
N ASP A 287 -8.84 -7.04 -25.09
CA ASP A 287 -9.77 -6.85 -26.22
C ASP A 287 -10.07 -5.35 -26.44
N ALA A 288 -10.25 -4.58 -25.35
CA ALA A 288 -10.42 -3.12 -25.44
C ALA A 288 -9.19 -2.39 -26.04
N VAL A 289 -8.00 -3.01 -26.00
CA VAL A 289 -6.80 -2.46 -26.66
C VAL A 289 -6.89 -2.57 -28.19
N GLN A 290 -7.53 -3.60 -28.72
CA GLN A 290 -7.69 -3.77 -30.17
C GLN A 290 -8.77 -2.87 -30.77
N ASP A 291 -9.85 -2.62 -30.03
CA ASP A 291 -10.99 -1.83 -30.52
C ASP A 291 -10.71 -0.32 -30.61
N THR A 292 -9.49 0.11 -30.28
CA THR A 292 -9.08 1.53 -30.38
C THR A 292 -8.50 1.81 -31.76
N ASP A 293 -9.34 2.30 -32.68
CA ASP A 293 -8.95 2.67 -34.06
C ASP A 293 -8.10 3.95 -34.17
N ASP A 294 -7.98 4.71 -33.08
CA ASP A 294 -7.31 6.02 -33.09
C ASP A 294 -5.78 5.90 -32.99
N ARG A 295 -5.07 6.75 -33.73
CA ARG A 295 -3.61 6.90 -33.55
C ARG A 295 -3.35 7.59 -32.20
N PRO A 296 -2.28 7.22 -31.48
CA PRO A 296 -2.02 7.67 -30.10
C PRO A 296 -1.68 9.16 -29.91
N GLY A 297 -2.02 10.05 -30.84
CA GLY A 297 -2.03 11.51 -30.69
C GLY A 297 -1.00 12.11 -29.72
N ALA A 298 -1.49 12.88 -28.75
CA ALA A 298 -0.67 13.50 -27.70
C ALA A 298 -0.14 12.48 -26.66
N ASP A 299 -0.83 11.35 -26.50
CA ASP A 299 -0.47 10.29 -25.56
C ASP A 299 0.87 9.65 -25.93
N ALA A 300 1.13 9.47 -27.23
CA ALA A 300 2.37 8.93 -27.75
C ALA A 300 3.57 9.78 -27.31
N PHE A 301 3.43 11.11 -27.28
CA PHE A 301 4.47 12.01 -26.83
C PHE A 301 4.75 11.84 -25.33
N VAL A 302 3.71 11.80 -24.50
CA VAL A 302 3.88 11.62 -23.05
C VAL A 302 4.45 10.25 -22.72
N VAL A 303 3.96 9.19 -23.37
CA VAL A 303 4.53 7.85 -23.23
C VAL A 303 5.98 7.81 -23.69
N ALA A 304 6.32 8.44 -24.82
CA ALA A 304 7.71 8.51 -25.28
C ALA A 304 8.61 9.21 -24.26
N VAL A 305 8.17 10.33 -23.66
CA VAL A 305 8.92 11.01 -22.60
C VAL A 305 9.13 10.08 -21.39
N LEU A 306 8.09 9.38 -20.93
CA LEU A 306 8.20 8.45 -19.79
C LEU A 306 9.11 7.25 -20.09
N VAL A 307 9.05 6.72 -21.31
CA VAL A 307 9.95 5.65 -21.77
C VAL A 307 11.39 6.16 -21.83
N LEU A 308 11.64 7.34 -22.38
CA LEU A 308 12.97 7.95 -22.42
C LEU A 308 13.51 8.21 -21.00
N LEU A 309 12.67 8.68 -20.08
CA LEU A 309 13.04 8.84 -18.68
C LEU A 309 13.39 7.50 -18.04
N ALA A 310 12.60 6.45 -18.27
CA ALA A 310 12.87 5.10 -17.78
C ALA A 310 14.16 4.51 -18.36
N LEU A 311 14.42 4.72 -19.66
CA LEU A 311 15.64 4.30 -20.33
C LEU A 311 16.86 5.05 -19.80
N GLY A 312 16.76 6.37 -19.57
CA GLY A 312 17.81 7.16 -18.94
C GLY A 312 18.09 6.67 -17.51
N ALA A 313 17.04 6.46 -16.73
CA ALA A 313 17.07 5.83 -15.41
C ALA A 313 17.82 4.48 -15.43
N TYR A 314 17.50 3.63 -16.40
CA TYR A 314 18.13 2.33 -16.59
C TYR A 314 19.61 2.45 -17.00
N ALA A 315 19.95 3.35 -17.91
CA ALA A 315 21.32 3.61 -18.32
C ALA A 315 22.20 4.10 -17.16
N LEU A 316 21.66 4.95 -16.27
CA LEU A 316 22.34 5.35 -15.05
C LEU A 316 22.55 4.17 -14.10
N ALA A 317 21.54 3.31 -13.93
CA ALA A 317 21.62 2.13 -13.07
C ALA A 317 22.60 1.07 -13.62
N TRP A 318 22.76 0.97 -14.94
CA TRP A 318 23.64 0.00 -15.61
C TRP A 318 25.09 0.07 -15.11
N LYS A 319 25.57 1.26 -14.74
CA LYS A 319 26.92 1.44 -14.18
C LYS A 319 27.13 0.74 -12.83
N ARG A 320 26.04 0.43 -12.12
CA ARG A 320 26.05 -0.08 -10.73
C ARG A 320 25.28 -1.38 -10.55
N ARG A 321 24.61 -1.87 -11.60
CA ARG A 321 23.71 -3.02 -11.58
C ARG A 321 23.89 -3.82 -12.86
N ARG A 322 23.86 -5.15 -12.75
CA ARG A 322 23.66 -6.03 -13.90
C ARG A 322 22.17 -6.36 -14.05
N PRO A 323 21.63 -6.49 -15.27
CA PRO A 323 20.23 -6.85 -15.46
C PRO A 323 19.84 -8.11 -14.67
N PHE A 324 18.62 -8.12 -14.13
CA PHE A 324 18.03 -9.27 -13.40
C PHE A 324 18.70 -9.69 -12.07
N THR A 325 19.75 -9.02 -11.57
CA THR A 325 20.47 -9.48 -10.36
C THR A 325 19.72 -9.33 -9.03
N GLU A 326 18.55 -8.67 -9.00
CA GLU A 326 17.68 -8.58 -7.82
C GLU A 326 16.20 -8.90 -8.14
N GLY A 327 16.01 -9.74 -9.15
CA GLY A 327 14.70 -10.04 -9.72
C GLY A 327 14.37 -9.18 -10.95
N PRO A 328 13.28 -9.53 -11.65
CA PRO A 328 12.98 -9.00 -12.99
C PRO A 328 12.20 -7.67 -12.98
N MET A 329 11.86 -7.13 -11.81
CA MET A 329 10.97 -5.98 -11.70
C MET A 329 11.51 -4.72 -12.38
N PRO A 330 12.81 -4.37 -12.28
CA PRO A 330 13.32 -3.19 -12.98
C PRO A 330 13.30 -3.24 -14.51
N GLU A 331 13.24 -4.46 -15.07
CA GLU A 331 13.06 -4.72 -16.49
C GLU A 331 11.57 -4.85 -16.88
N GLY A 332 10.65 -4.68 -15.92
CA GLY A 332 9.22 -4.93 -16.10
C GLY A 332 8.57 -4.12 -17.21
N PHE A 333 9.01 -2.89 -17.47
CA PHE A 333 8.46 -2.08 -18.57
C PHE A 333 8.72 -2.70 -19.93
N VAL A 334 9.85 -3.39 -20.14
CA VAL A 334 10.16 -4.05 -21.42
C VAL A 334 9.18 -5.18 -21.65
N VAL A 335 8.90 -5.95 -20.59
CA VAL A 335 7.93 -7.06 -20.64
C VAL A 335 6.53 -6.52 -20.93
N ILE A 336 6.09 -5.46 -20.23
CA ILE A 336 4.76 -4.88 -20.44
C ILE A 336 4.65 -4.23 -21.82
N ALA A 337 5.69 -3.55 -22.30
CA ALA A 337 5.72 -2.98 -23.65
C ALA A 337 5.62 -4.08 -24.73
N ALA A 338 6.30 -5.22 -24.53
CA ALA A 338 6.20 -6.35 -25.44
C ALA A 338 4.79 -6.98 -25.41
N LEU A 339 4.20 -7.17 -24.23
CA LEU A 339 2.83 -7.66 -24.08
C LEU A 339 1.82 -6.71 -24.74
N TYR A 340 2.00 -5.40 -24.57
CA TYR A 340 1.22 -4.38 -25.24
C TYR A 340 1.35 -4.49 -26.76
N ALA A 341 2.57 -4.57 -27.30
CA ALA A 341 2.77 -4.72 -28.75
C ALA A 341 2.12 -6.00 -29.31
N ILE A 342 2.20 -7.13 -28.59
CA ILE A 342 1.52 -8.37 -28.96
C ILE A 342 0.00 -8.19 -28.92
N SER A 343 -0.53 -7.43 -27.95
CA SER A 343 -1.99 -7.26 -27.80
C SER A 343 -2.63 -6.54 -28.97
N LEU A 344 -1.89 -5.68 -29.67
CA LEU A 344 -2.36 -5.01 -30.88
C LEU A 344 -2.74 -6.02 -31.97
N ALA A 345 -2.03 -7.15 -32.06
CA ALA A 345 -2.27 -8.17 -33.08
C ALA A 345 -3.03 -9.41 -32.54
N ALA A 346 -2.80 -9.78 -31.29
CA ALA A 346 -3.26 -11.03 -30.71
C ALA A 346 -3.54 -10.89 -29.19
N PRO A 347 -4.70 -10.31 -28.81
CA PRO A 347 -5.04 -9.99 -27.43
C PRO A 347 -5.15 -11.24 -26.55
N TRP A 348 -5.72 -12.32 -27.09
CA TRP A 348 -5.81 -13.59 -26.39
C TRP A 348 -4.43 -14.19 -26.08
N ILE A 349 -3.43 -13.98 -26.95
CA ILE A 349 -2.04 -14.41 -26.71
C ILE A 349 -1.46 -13.57 -25.58
N THR A 350 -1.65 -12.25 -25.60
CA THR A 350 -1.18 -11.38 -24.51
C THR A 350 -1.77 -11.77 -23.17
N ALA A 351 -3.09 -12.00 -23.09
CA ALA A 351 -3.75 -12.43 -21.87
C ALA A 351 -3.19 -13.76 -21.36
N LEU A 352 -2.96 -14.74 -22.26
CA LEU A 352 -2.35 -16.02 -21.91
C LEU A 352 -0.91 -15.85 -21.38
N LEU A 353 -0.09 -15.06 -22.08
CA LEU A 353 1.30 -14.79 -21.70
C LEU A 353 1.40 -14.05 -20.36
N ALA A 354 0.58 -13.02 -20.16
CA ALA A 354 0.55 -12.23 -18.92
C ALA A 354 0.14 -13.09 -17.72
N ASN A 355 -0.88 -13.95 -17.87
CA ASN A 355 -1.27 -14.91 -16.84
C ASN A 355 -0.16 -15.94 -16.57
N GLY A 356 0.47 -16.47 -17.62
CA GLY A 356 1.60 -17.39 -17.50
C GLY A 356 2.79 -16.78 -16.76
N LEU A 357 3.14 -15.53 -17.08
CA LEU A 357 4.18 -14.77 -16.40
C LEU A 357 3.82 -14.48 -14.93
N THR A 358 2.57 -14.11 -14.66
CA THR A 358 2.07 -13.88 -13.30
C THR A 358 2.18 -15.15 -12.46
N LEU A 359 1.77 -16.30 -13.01
CA LEU A 359 1.92 -17.61 -12.37
C LEU A 359 3.39 -17.95 -12.12
N ALA A 360 4.26 -17.74 -13.11
CA ALA A 360 5.69 -18.01 -12.99
C ALA A 360 6.34 -17.14 -11.89
N LEU A 361 6.00 -15.86 -11.82
CA LEU A 361 6.44 -14.95 -10.75
C LEU A 361 5.89 -15.38 -9.37
N GLY A 362 4.63 -15.82 -9.32
CA GLY A 362 4.01 -16.35 -8.12
C GLY A 362 4.76 -17.57 -7.58
N VAL A 363 5.02 -18.56 -8.45
CA VAL A 363 5.78 -19.77 -8.11
C VAL A 363 7.21 -19.42 -7.71
N TRP A 364 7.88 -18.51 -8.43
CA TRP A 364 9.22 -18.05 -8.09
C TRP A 364 9.26 -17.41 -6.69
N HIS A 365 8.32 -16.54 -6.36
CA HIS A 365 8.22 -15.91 -5.04
C HIS A 365 7.89 -16.91 -3.92
N VAL A 366 7.05 -17.92 -4.19
CA VAL A 366 6.80 -19.02 -3.24
C VAL A 366 8.07 -19.81 -3.00
N ARG A 367 8.76 -20.25 -4.06
CA ARG A 367 10.00 -21.03 -3.96
C ARG A 367 11.08 -20.26 -3.20
N GLU A 368 11.37 -19.04 -3.63
CA GLU A 368 12.37 -18.17 -3.00
C GLU A 368 11.99 -17.82 -1.56
N GLY A 369 10.69 -17.62 -1.29
CA GLY A 369 10.17 -17.39 0.04
C GLY A 369 10.34 -18.59 0.96
N THR A 370 10.12 -19.81 0.46
CA THR A 370 10.30 -21.04 1.25
C THR A 370 11.77 -21.32 1.56
N HIS A 371 12.66 -21.18 0.58
CA HIS A 371 14.12 -21.32 0.78
C HIS A 371 14.66 -20.28 1.77
N ALA A 372 14.23 -19.02 1.64
CA ALA A 372 14.64 -17.94 2.55
C ALA A 372 13.87 -17.95 3.89
N THR A 373 13.01 -18.95 4.15
CA THR A 373 12.07 -19.00 5.28
C THR A 373 11.30 -17.70 5.50
N SER A 374 11.01 -16.95 4.44
CA SER A 374 10.40 -15.62 4.47
C SER A 374 8.90 -15.71 4.18
N LEU A 375 8.08 -15.56 5.24
CA LEU A 375 6.61 -15.53 5.14
C LEU A 375 6.14 -14.44 4.16
N ARG A 376 6.78 -13.27 4.18
CA ARG A 376 6.40 -12.15 3.31
C ARG A 376 6.54 -12.49 1.83
N ARG A 377 7.69 -13.05 1.41
CA ARG A 377 7.93 -13.42 0.00
C ARG A 377 6.99 -14.54 -0.43
N THR A 378 6.79 -15.53 0.45
CA THR A 378 5.90 -16.65 0.18
C THR A 378 4.45 -16.19 0.00
N ASN A 379 3.94 -15.34 0.90
CA ASN A 379 2.58 -14.81 0.82
C ASN A 379 2.39 -13.90 -0.40
N LEU A 380 3.41 -13.14 -0.81
CA LEU A 380 3.36 -12.39 -2.06
C LEU A 380 3.18 -13.32 -3.26
N GLY A 381 3.96 -14.42 -3.32
CA GLY A 381 3.83 -15.40 -4.39
C GLY A 381 2.46 -16.09 -4.42
N LEU A 382 1.93 -16.46 -3.25
CA LEU A 382 0.58 -17.00 -3.14
C LEU A 382 -0.50 -16.00 -3.57
N LEU A 383 -0.37 -14.72 -3.22
CA LEU A 383 -1.30 -13.68 -3.68
C LEU A 383 -1.26 -13.53 -5.20
N LEU A 384 -0.08 -13.57 -5.81
CA LEU A 384 0.07 -13.52 -7.27
C LEU A 384 -0.56 -14.72 -7.98
N ILE A 385 -0.65 -15.88 -7.33
CA ILE A 385 -1.35 -17.04 -7.88
C ILE A 385 -2.86 -16.92 -7.64
N ALA A 386 -3.27 -16.50 -6.45
CA ALA A 386 -4.67 -16.44 -6.06
C ALA A 386 -5.45 -15.34 -6.76
N VAL A 387 -4.90 -14.12 -6.85
CA VAL A 387 -5.63 -12.95 -7.37
C VAL A 387 -6.11 -13.14 -8.82
N PRO A 388 -5.29 -13.60 -9.79
CA PRO A 388 -5.77 -13.88 -11.14
C PRO A 388 -6.87 -14.94 -11.18
N VAL A 389 -6.72 -16.00 -10.38
CA VAL A 389 -7.74 -17.06 -10.27
C VAL A 389 -9.05 -16.46 -9.77
N LEU A 390 -9.00 -15.64 -8.72
CA LEU A 390 -10.17 -14.94 -8.17
C LEU A 390 -10.78 -13.96 -9.18
N TRP A 391 -9.94 -13.19 -9.88
CA TRP A 391 -10.38 -12.27 -10.92
C TRP A 391 -11.13 -13.01 -12.03
N ARG A 392 -10.63 -14.17 -12.47
CA ARG A 392 -11.26 -14.99 -13.50
C ARG A 392 -12.65 -15.49 -13.08
N PHE A 393 -12.88 -15.73 -11.78
CA PHE A 393 -14.21 -16.10 -11.30
C PHE A 393 -15.26 -15.00 -11.48
N PHE A 394 -14.85 -13.73 -11.59
CA PHE A 394 -15.74 -12.60 -11.87
C PHE A 394 -15.94 -12.38 -13.38
N GLU A 395 -14.98 -12.75 -14.22
CA GLU A 395 -15.10 -12.64 -15.68
C GLU A 395 -15.90 -13.79 -16.31
N VAL A 396 -15.85 -14.99 -15.73
CA VAL A 396 -16.56 -16.16 -16.25
C VAL A 396 -17.89 -16.31 -15.51
N ASP A 397 -18.95 -16.60 -16.27
CA ASP A 397 -20.28 -16.99 -15.77
C ASP A 397 -20.23 -18.34 -15.03
N LEU A 398 -19.62 -18.33 -13.85
CA LEU A 398 -19.54 -19.46 -12.93
C LEU A 398 -20.60 -19.32 -11.84
N SER A 399 -21.20 -20.45 -11.46
CA SER A 399 -22.16 -20.48 -10.36
C SER A 399 -21.50 -20.08 -9.03
N PHE A 400 -22.28 -19.50 -8.13
CA PHE A 400 -21.80 -19.06 -6.80
C PHE A 400 -21.15 -20.19 -5.99
N VAL A 401 -21.57 -21.45 -6.20
CA VAL A 401 -21.01 -22.63 -5.52
C VAL A 401 -19.56 -22.86 -5.92
N TRP A 402 -19.26 -22.84 -7.23
CA TRP A 402 -17.90 -23.04 -7.72
C TRP A 402 -16.95 -21.92 -7.31
N ARG A 403 -17.46 -20.68 -7.28
CA ARG A 403 -16.75 -19.53 -6.70
C ARG A 403 -16.39 -19.81 -5.25
N GLY A 404 -17.36 -20.19 -4.42
CA GLY A 404 -17.17 -20.50 -3.00
C GLY A 404 -16.14 -21.61 -2.74
N LEU A 405 -16.21 -22.73 -3.47
CA LEU A 405 -15.27 -23.85 -3.34
C LEU A 405 -13.83 -23.44 -3.67
N ALA A 406 -13.63 -22.62 -4.70
CA ALA A 406 -12.31 -22.13 -5.08
C ALA A 406 -11.71 -21.20 -4.02
N PHE A 407 -12.51 -20.29 -3.44
CA PHE A 407 -12.08 -19.46 -2.31
C PHE A 407 -11.63 -20.32 -1.13
N ILE A 408 -12.38 -21.39 -0.79
CA ILE A 408 -12.03 -22.32 0.29
C ILE A 408 -10.70 -23.03 -0.03
N ALA A 409 -10.53 -23.56 -1.24
CA ALA A 409 -9.31 -24.25 -1.64
C ALA A 409 -8.06 -23.36 -1.56
N ILE A 410 -8.16 -22.11 -2.05
CA ILE A 410 -7.10 -21.10 -1.95
C ILE A 410 -6.78 -20.80 -0.48
N GLY A 411 -7.82 -20.60 0.35
CA GLY A 411 -7.67 -20.34 1.78
C GLY A 411 -6.94 -21.47 2.51
N ILE A 412 -7.29 -22.73 2.22
CA ILE A 412 -6.62 -23.90 2.79
C ILE A 412 -5.15 -23.95 2.36
N ALA A 413 -4.84 -23.71 1.08
CA ALA A 413 -3.47 -23.69 0.58
C ALA A 413 -2.60 -22.63 1.31
N PHE A 414 -3.15 -21.43 1.49
CA PHE A 414 -2.51 -20.36 2.27
C PHE A 414 -2.21 -20.78 3.71
N LEU A 415 -3.17 -21.41 4.38
CA LEU A 415 -3.05 -21.81 5.78
C LEU A 415 -2.01 -22.91 5.96
N LEU A 416 -2.05 -23.94 5.10
CA LEU A 416 -1.09 -25.06 5.13
C LEU A 416 0.35 -24.59 4.90
N LEU A 417 0.57 -23.69 3.92
CA LEU A 417 1.91 -23.21 3.59
C LEU A 417 2.49 -22.34 4.72
N ASN A 418 1.67 -21.46 5.30
CA ASN A 418 2.06 -20.64 6.45
C ASN A 418 2.37 -21.50 7.69
N LEU A 419 1.58 -22.55 7.97
CA LEU A 419 1.86 -23.48 9.06
C LEU A 419 3.18 -24.23 8.88
N ARG A 420 3.49 -24.68 7.65
CA ARG A 420 4.77 -25.34 7.34
C ARG A 420 5.96 -24.40 7.60
N LEU A 421 5.87 -23.15 7.15
CA LEU A 421 6.93 -22.15 7.36
C LEU A 421 7.11 -21.76 8.83
N LEU A 422 6.01 -21.66 9.59
CA LEU A 422 6.08 -21.39 11.02
C LEU A 422 6.73 -22.54 11.80
N ARG A 423 6.47 -23.79 11.40
CA ARG A 423 7.13 -24.97 11.98
C ARG A 423 8.63 -25.01 11.64
N ALA A 424 9.00 -24.69 10.40
CA ALA A 424 10.40 -24.62 9.96
C ALA A 424 11.21 -23.48 10.63
N ARG A 425 10.54 -22.47 11.21
CA ARG A 425 11.16 -21.34 11.91
C ARG A 425 11.41 -21.56 13.39
N LYS A 426 10.83 -22.60 14.02
CA LYS A 426 11.12 -22.89 15.43
C LYS A 426 12.53 -23.51 15.49
N PRO A 427 13.53 -22.83 16.07
CA PRO A 427 14.77 -23.50 16.40
C PRO A 427 14.47 -24.57 17.46
N HIS A 428 15.09 -25.73 17.32
CA HIS A 428 15.25 -26.67 18.43
C HIS A 428 16.10 -26.05 19.53
#